data_AF-A0A7W1K3S9-F1
#
_entry.id   AF-A0A7W1K3S9-F1
#
_cell.length_a   1.000
_cell.length_b   1.000
_cell.length_c   1.000
_cell.angle_alpha   90.00
_cell.angle_beta   90.00
_cell.angle_gamma   90.00
#
_symmetry.space_group_name_H-M   'P 1'
#
loop_
_entity.id
_entity.type
_entity.pdbx_description
1 polymer ?
#
loop_
_entity_poly.entity_id
_entity_poly.type
_entity_poly.pdbx_seq_one_letter_code
_entity_poly.pdbx_strand_id
1 'polypeptide(L)'
;MVDGVVLIAAAIAGAIVGGLIVAFVARTHSRRLREELKRSTAALAEGERIAQESDAIRRVIDDAMHEGVLLFDAFGRLVHANEVSERLLARRPASIAQLFPTAAADAAAAAASGKPEVLEVETASPPRWLRFVATPAGAGGVLVVVGDVTEARRIET
;
A
#
# COMPACT_ATOMS: atom_id res chain seq x y z
N MET A 1 65.54 -48.28 22.34
CA MET A 1 65.03 -47.70 21.07
C MET A 1 63.50 -47.66 20.98
N VAL A 2 62.75 -48.32 21.88
CA VAL A 2 61.28 -48.44 21.77
C VAL A 2 60.54 -47.21 22.33
N ASP A 3 61.12 -46.51 23.32
CA ASP A 3 60.44 -45.39 24.01
C ASP A 3 60.24 -44.13 23.15
N GLY A 4 61.17 -43.85 22.23
CA GLY A 4 61.07 -42.68 21.34
C GLY A 4 59.95 -42.79 20.30
N VAL A 5 59.66 -44.01 19.84
CA VAL A 5 58.61 -44.27 18.85
C VAL A 5 57.22 -44.11 19.47
N VAL A 6 57.05 -44.53 20.72
CA VAL A 6 55.79 -44.40 21.47
C VAL A 6 55.44 -42.93 21.73
N LEU A 7 56.45 -42.10 22.02
CA LEU A 7 56.24 -40.68 22.32
C LEU A 7 55.81 -39.87 21.09
N ILE A 8 56.37 -40.19 19.91
CA ILE A 8 55.99 -39.56 18.64
C ILE A 8 54.57 -39.98 18.22
N ALA A 9 54.23 -41.27 18.37
CA ALA A 9 52.90 -41.78 18.06
C ALA A 9 51.81 -41.14 18.94
N ALA A 10 52.07 -40.96 20.23
CA ALA A 10 51.15 -40.30 21.17
C ALA A 10 50.93 -38.81 20.83
N ALA A 11 51.98 -38.09 20.43
CA ALA A 11 51.87 -36.68 20.03
C ALA A 11 51.04 -36.50 18.74
N ILE A 12 51.22 -37.40 17.76
CA ILE A 12 50.44 -37.41 16.51
C ILE A 12 48.97 -37.71 16.80
N ALA A 13 48.68 -38.69 17.65
CA ALA A 13 47.32 -39.03 18.04
C ALA A 13 46.62 -37.85 18.75
N GLY A 14 47.31 -37.14 19.65
CA GLY A 14 46.78 -35.95 20.32
C GLY A 14 46.46 -34.80 19.36
N ALA A 15 47.31 -34.56 18.36
CA ALA A 15 47.09 -33.52 17.35
C ALA A 15 45.89 -33.83 16.44
N ILE A 16 45.72 -35.10 16.05
CA ILE A 16 44.57 -35.55 15.25
C ILE A 16 43.27 -35.37 16.04
N VAL A 17 43.24 -35.83 17.30
CA VAL A 17 42.05 -35.70 18.16
C VAL A 17 41.72 -34.23 18.44
N GLY A 18 42.71 -33.40 18.77
CA GLY A 18 42.52 -31.97 18.98
C GLY A 18 42.01 -31.25 17.74
N GLY A 19 42.59 -31.55 16.57
CA GLY A 19 42.15 -31.00 15.28
C GLY A 19 40.72 -31.39 14.92
N LEU A 20 40.33 -32.65 15.18
CA LEU A 20 38.96 -33.14 14.95
C LEU A 20 37.95 -32.47 15.89
N ILE A 21 38.30 -32.26 17.16
CA ILE A 21 37.43 -31.56 18.12
C ILE A 21 37.25 -30.09 17.72
N VAL A 22 38.34 -29.39 17.37
CA VAL A 22 38.27 -28.00 16.90
C VAL A 22 37.46 -27.89 15.61
N ALA A 23 37.67 -28.79 14.64
CA ALA A 23 36.90 -28.83 13.41
C ALA A 23 35.41 -29.15 13.65
N PHE A 24 35.10 -30.00 14.64
CA PHE A 24 33.73 -30.36 15.02
C PHE A 24 33.01 -29.19 15.72
N VAL A 25 33.68 -28.50 16.65
CA VAL A 25 33.16 -27.30 17.33
C VAL A 25 33.01 -26.14 16.36
N ALA A 26 34.00 -25.91 15.49
CA ALA A 26 33.93 -24.89 14.44
C ALA A 26 32.79 -25.18 13.45
N ARG A 27 32.58 -26.45 13.06
CA ARG A 27 31.45 -26.85 12.21
C ARG A 27 30.10 -26.62 12.86
N THR A 28 29.97 -26.91 14.15
CA THR A 28 28.69 -26.77 14.86
C THR A 28 28.35 -25.30 15.09
N HIS A 29 29.32 -24.45 15.45
CA HIS A 29 29.10 -23.01 15.58
C HIS A 29 28.79 -22.34 14.23
N SER A 30 29.52 -22.72 13.18
CA SER A 30 29.29 -22.19 11.82
C SER A 30 27.90 -22.52 11.27
N ARG A 31 27.30 -23.63 11.71
CA ARG A 31 25.92 -23.99 11.31
C ARG A 31 24.89 -23.10 11.98
N ARG A 32 25.06 -22.80 13.27
CA ARG A 32 24.12 -21.95 14.03
C ARG A 32 24.10 -20.52 13.51
N LEU A 33 25.27 -19.91 13.30
CA LEU A 33 25.37 -18.56 12.73
C LEU A 33 24.73 -18.46 11.35
N ARG A 34 24.92 -19.49 10.50
CA ARG A 34 24.33 -19.52 9.16
C ARG A 34 22.81 -19.66 9.18
N GLU A 35 22.26 -20.40 10.14
CA GLU A 35 20.81 -20.52 10.32
C GLU A 35 20.19 -19.25 10.87
N GLU A 36 20.84 -18.59 11.84
CA GLU A 36 20.39 -17.28 12.34
C GLU A 36 20.46 -16.21 11.26
N LEU A 37 21.54 -16.17 10.49
CA LEU A 37 21.67 -15.25 9.36
C LEU A 37 20.58 -15.52 8.31
N LYS A 38 20.32 -16.78 7.96
CA LYS A 38 19.24 -17.15 7.03
C LYS A 38 17.85 -16.75 7.53
N ARG A 39 17.58 -16.94 8.83
CA ARG A 39 16.31 -16.53 9.45
C ARG A 39 16.16 -15.01 9.45
N SER A 40 17.23 -14.27 9.76
CA SER A 40 17.22 -12.81 9.73
C SER A 40 17.02 -12.27 8.31
N THR A 41 17.70 -12.85 7.30
CA THR A 41 17.53 -12.43 5.90
C THR A 41 16.13 -12.75 5.38
N ALA A 42 15.55 -13.89 5.77
CA ALA A 42 14.19 -14.26 5.35
C ALA A 42 13.12 -13.37 5.99
N ALA A 43 13.28 -13.02 7.28
CA ALA A 43 12.36 -12.11 7.97
C ALA A 43 12.43 -10.68 7.40
N LEU A 44 13.63 -10.22 7.02
CA LEU A 44 13.81 -8.92 6.36
C LEU A 44 13.20 -8.92 4.95
N ALA A 45 13.44 -9.97 4.15
CA ALA A 45 12.88 -10.08 2.81
C ALA A 45 11.34 -10.15 2.82
N GLU A 46 10.74 -10.82 3.82
CA GLU A 46 9.29 -10.86 3.97
C GLU A 46 8.71 -9.51 4.43
N GLY A 47 9.40 -8.83 5.36
CA GLY A 47 9.03 -7.47 5.77
C GLY A 47 9.14 -6.46 4.63
N GLU A 48 10.20 -6.54 3.82
CA GLU A 48 10.38 -5.75 2.61
C GLU A 48 9.31 -6.06 1.57
N ARG A 49 8.92 -7.32 1.39
CA ARG A 49 7.84 -7.72 0.48
C ARG A 49 6.48 -7.15 0.91
N ILE A 50 6.15 -7.25 2.20
CA ILE A 50 4.91 -6.68 2.77
C ILE A 50 4.93 -5.15 2.65
N ALA A 51 6.06 -4.50 2.92
CA ALA A 51 6.21 -3.06 2.76
C ALA A 51 6.10 -2.63 1.29
N GLN A 52 6.68 -3.39 0.36
CA GLN A 52 6.60 -3.13 -1.08
C GLN A 52 5.19 -3.36 -1.63
N GLU A 53 4.48 -4.39 -1.17
CA GLU A 53 3.06 -4.61 -1.51
C GLU A 53 2.20 -3.45 -0.99
N SER A 54 2.43 -3.00 0.25
CA SER A 54 1.74 -1.85 0.80
C SER A 54 2.08 -0.56 0.04
N ASP A 55 3.33 -0.34 -0.35
CA ASP A 55 3.77 0.84 -1.08
C ASP A 55 3.32 0.83 -2.54
N ALA A 56 3.11 -0.34 -3.15
CA ALA A 56 2.54 -0.46 -4.49
C ALA A 56 1.04 -0.17 -4.46
N ILE A 57 0.31 -0.66 -3.45
CA ILE A 57 -1.10 -0.31 -3.23
C ILE A 57 -1.22 1.19 -2.94
N ARG A 58 -0.35 1.74 -2.08
CA ARG A 58 -0.33 3.15 -1.73
C ARG A 58 0.06 4.03 -2.91
N ARG A 59 1.05 3.62 -3.73
CA ARG A 59 1.40 4.33 -4.98
C ARG A 59 0.35 4.19 -6.06
N VAL A 60 -0.39 3.08 -6.15
CA VAL A 60 -1.58 3.00 -7.04
C VAL A 60 -2.68 3.94 -6.55
N ILE A 61 -2.79 4.18 -5.25
CA ILE A 61 -3.73 5.15 -4.67
C ILE A 61 -3.20 6.60 -4.84
N ASP A 62 -1.90 6.82 -4.69
CA ASP A 62 -1.25 8.14 -4.66
C ASP A 62 -0.87 8.68 -6.06
N ASP A 63 -0.35 7.83 -6.98
CA ASP A 63 0.03 8.22 -8.36
C ASP A 63 -1.19 8.26 -9.32
N ALA A 64 -2.26 7.51 -9.06
CA ALA A 64 -3.38 7.40 -9.99
C ALA A 64 -4.45 8.49 -9.84
N MET A 65 -4.56 9.17 -8.69
CA MET A 65 -5.73 10.01 -8.42
C MET A 65 -5.34 11.33 -7.76
N HIS A 66 -5.11 12.36 -8.57
CA HIS A 66 -5.36 13.70 -8.09
C HIS A 66 -6.87 13.78 -7.82
N GLU A 67 -7.29 13.54 -6.58
CA GLU A 67 -8.70 13.54 -6.18
C GLU A 67 -9.20 14.96 -5.90
N GLY A 68 -10.34 15.28 -6.49
CA GLY A 68 -11.13 16.44 -6.14
C GLY A 68 -11.93 16.18 -4.88
N VAL A 69 -11.88 17.09 -3.92
CA VAL A 69 -12.62 16.98 -2.66
C VAL A 69 -13.59 18.14 -2.56
N LEU A 70 -14.87 17.84 -2.33
CA LEU A 70 -15.93 18.82 -2.08
C LEU A 70 -16.65 18.48 -0.77
N LEU A 71 -16.86 19.47 0.09
CA LEU A 71 -17.66 19.34 1.30
C LEU A 71 -18.90 20.22 1.19
N PHE A 72 -20.07 19.62 1.37
CA PHE A 72 -21.36 20.31 1.43
C PHE A 72 -21.92 20.30 2.85
N ASP A 73 -22.56 21.39 3.25
CA ASP A 73 -23.29 21.47 4.52
C ASP A 73 -24.63 20.71 4.47
N ALA A 74 -25.34 20.71 5.59
CA ALA A 74 -26.66 20.06 5.72
C ALA A 74 -27.75 20.63 4.79
N PHE A 75 -27.53 21.81 4.22
CA PHE A 75 -28.42 22.44 3.25
C PHE A 75 -27.95 22.21 1.81
N GLY A 76 -26.93 21.36 1.63
CA GLY A 76 -26.33 21.03 0.34
C GLY A 76 -25.51 22.18 -0.25
N ARG A 77 -25.07 23.16 0.53
CA ARG A 77 -24.23 24.28 0.06
C ARG A 77 -22.76 23.94 0.18
N LEU A 78 -21.96 24.35 -0.81
CA LEU A 78 -20.53 24.07 -0.82
C LEU A 78 -19.82 24.88 0.29
N VAL A 79 -19.18 24.18 1.21
CA VAL A 79 -18.34 24.75 2.29
C VAL A 79 -16.87 24.71 1.91
N HIS A 80 -16.43 23.63 1.25
CA HIS A 80 -15.03 23.46 0.86
C HIS A 80 -14.92 22.79 -0.51
N ALA A 81 -13.95 23.22 -1.31
CA ALA A 81 -13.54 22.55 -2.54
C ALA A 81 -12.02 22.74 -2.71
N ASN A 82 -11.30 21.67 -3.02
CA ASN A 82 -9.89 21.78 -3.39
C ASN A 82 -9.74 22.15 -4.88
N GLU A 83 -8.57 22.64 -5.30
CA GLU A 83 -8.34 23.05 -6.69
C GLU A 83 -8.49 21.89 -7.69
N VAL A 84 -8.20 20.67 -7.25
CA VAL A 84 -8.33 19.47 -8.08
C VAL A 84 -9.78 19.24 -8.48
N SER A 85 -10.73 19.44 -7.57
CA SER A 85 -12.16 19.30 -7.86
C SER A 85 -12.63 20.28 -8.92
N GLU A 86 -12.11 21.51 -8.92
CA GLU A 86 -12.44 22.52 -9.92
C GLU A 86 -11.89 22.14 -11.31
N ARG A 87 -10.69 21.54 -11.35
CA ARG A 87 -10.09 21.04 -12.59
C ARG A 87 -10.85 19.84 -13.16
N LEU A 88 -11.23 18.89 -12.31
CA LEU A 88 -11.95 17.68 -12.73
C LEU A 88 -13.39 17.97 -13.17
N LEU A 89 -14.08 18.85 -12.45
CA LEU A 89 -15.47 19.20 -12.75
C LEU A 89 -15.61 20.33 -13.79
N ALA A 90 -14.50 20.95 -14.22
CA ALA A 90 -14.42 22.14 -15.08
C ALA A 90 -15.14 23.40 -14.56
N ARG A 91 -15.93 23.28 -13.50
CA ARG A 91 -16.64 24.35 -12.81
C ARG A 91 -16.83 23.98 -11.35
N ARG A 92 -16.66 24.96 -10.47
CA ARG A 92 -16.99 24.84 -9.05
C ARG A 92 -18.52 24.89 -8.84
N PRO A 93 -19.16 23.82 -8.32
CA PRO A 93 -20.59 23.86 -7.98
C PRO A 93 -20.81 24.67 -6.69
N ALA A 94 -21.84 25.51 -6.64
CA ALA A 94 -22.19 26.21 -5.39
C ALA A 94 -23.01 25.33 -4.43
N SER A 95 -23.64 24.27 -4.94
CA SER A 95 -24.48 23.35 -4.17
C SER A 95 -24.50 21.95 -4.80
N ILE A 96 -24.99 20.95 -4.04
CA ILE A 96 -25.17 19.56 -4.52
C ILE A 96 -26.00 19.53 -5.80
N ALA A 97 -27.08 20.31 -5.88
CA ALA A 97 -27.95 20.38 -7.06
C ALA A 97 -27.26 20.91 -8.33
N GLN A 98 -26.06 21.50 -8.20
CA GLN A 98 -25.25 21.98 -9.32
C GLN A 98 -24.14 21.00 -9.69
N LEU A 99 -24.02 19.85 -9.01
CA LEU A 99 -23.09 18.80 -9.42
C LEU A 99 -23.50 18.26 -10.80
N PHE A 100 -22.50 18.13 -11.66
CA PHE A 100 -22.65 17.54 -12.98
C PHE A 100 -21.73 16.32 -13.08
N PRO A 101 -22.20 15.21 -13.67
CA PRO A 101 -23.55 14.99 -14.21
C PRO A 101 -24.63 14.86 -13.13
N THR A 102 -25.91 14.97 -13.50
CA THR A 102 -27.06 14.92 -12.55
C THR A 102 -27.04 13.69 -11.64
N ALA A 103 -26.60 12.54 -12.16
CA ALA A 103 -26.45 11.33 -11.36
C ALA A 103 -25.49 11.52 -10.16
N ALA A 104 -24.47 12.38 -10.26
CA ALA A 104 -23.58 12.71 -9.15
C ALA A 104 -24.30 13.56 -8.07
N ALA A 105 -25.20 14.45 -8.48
CA ALA A 105 -26.07 15.18 -7.55
C ALA A 105 -27.02 14.23 -6.82
N ASP A 106 -27.60 13.25 -7.52
CA ASP A 106 -28.49 12.24 -6.94
C ASP A 106 -27.75 11.35 -5.93
N ALA A 107 -26.54 10.90 -6.27
CA ALA A 107 -25.68 10.13 -5.35
C ALA A 107 -25.32 10.93 -4.10
N ALA A 108 -24.96 12.21 -4.25
CA ALA A 108 -24.67 13.08 -3.11
C ALA A 108 -25.91 13.36 -2.24
N ALA A 109 -27.08 13.54 -2.85
CA ALA A 109 -28.34 13.71 -2.14
C ALA A 109 -28.76 12.44 -1.39
N ALA A 110 -28.58 11.27 -2.01
CA ALA A 110 -28.80 9.97 -1.36
C ALA A 110 -27.82 9.78 -0.19
N ALA A 111 -26.55 10.18 -0.34
CA ALA A 111 -25.58 10.10 0.74
C ALA A 111 -25.92 10.97 1.96
N ALA A 112 -26.61 12.10 1.77
CA ALA A 112 -27.12 12.90 2.88
C ALA A 112 -28.10 12.12 3.79
N SER A 113 -28.71 11.03 3.29
CA SER A 113 -29.58 10.16 4.08
C SER A 113 -28.83 9.15 4.99
N GLY A 114 -27.50 9.11 4.93
CA GLY A 114 -26.67 8.37 5.88
C GLY A 114 -25.96 7.13 5.34
N LYS A 115 -25.99 6.87 4.03
CA LYS A 115 -25.26 5.76 3.40
C LYS A 115 -24.29 6.26 2.33
N PRO A 116 -23.06 5.73 2.27
CA PRO A 116 -22.15 6.04 1.16
C PRO A 116 -22.72 5.62 -0.19
N GLU A 117 -22.49 6.44 -1.22
CA GLU A 117 -22.85 6.17 -2.61
C GLU A 117 -21.62 6.26 -3.50
N VAL A 118 -21.51 5.36 -4.47
CA VAL A 118 -20.43 5.32 -5.46
C VAL A 118 -21.03 5.34 -6.86
N LEU A 119 -20.57 6.26 -7.67
CA LEU A 119 -20.99 6.43 -9.06
C LEU A 119 -19.77 6.54 -9.95
N GLU A 120 -19.74 5.76 -11.03
CA GLU A 120 -18.79 5.95 -12.13
C GLU A 120 -19.56 6.39 -13.37
N VAL A 121 -19.08 7.44 -14.02
CA VAL A 121 -19.76 8.05 -15.16
C VAL A 121 -18.75 8.63 -16.15
N GLU A 122 -19.04 8.44 -17.43
CA GLU A 122 -18.27 9.05 -18.51
C GLU A 122 -18.73 10.49 -18.76
N THR A 123 -17.79 11.43 -18.83
CA THR A 123 -18.05 12.82 -19.20
C THR A 123 -18.09 12.98 -20.72
N ALA A 124 -18.90 13.90 -21.22
CA ALA A 124 -19.08 14.04 -22.68
C ALA A 124 -17.92 14.77 -23.39
N SER A 125 -17.20 15.70 -22.74
CA SER A 125 -16.10 16.44 -23.38
C SER A 125 -15.17 17.15 -22.38
N PRO A 126 -13.85 16.84 -22.37
CA PRO A 126 -13.25 15.65 -22.98
C PRO A 126 -13.83 14.35 -22.37
N PRO A 127 -13.84 13.24 -23.11
CA PRO A 127 -14.26 11.95 -22.56
C PRO A 127 -13.29 11.50 -21.48
N ARG A 128 -13.79 11.42 -20.25
CA ARG A 128 -13.08 10.94 -19.06
C ARG A 128 -14.05 10.10 -18.24
N TRP A 129 -13.56 9.02 -17.66
CA TRP A 129 -14.30 8.29 -16.67
C TRP A 129 -14.06 8.93 -15.31
N LEU A 130 -15.10 9.50 -14.73
CA LEU A 130 -15.03 10.07 -13.39
C LEU A 130 -15.74 9.16 -12.40
N ARG A 131 -15.08 8.91 -11.28
CA ARG A 131 -15.63 8.22 -10.12
C ARG A 131 -15.98 9.25 -9.05
N PHE A 132 -17.21 9.22 -8.59
CA PHE A 132 -17.74 10.00 -7.49
C PHE A 132 -17.99 9.08 -6.30
N VAL A 133 -17.45 9.45 -5.14
CA VAL A 133 -17.72 8.79 -3.87
C VAL A 133 -18.34 9.83 -2.95
N ALA A 134 -19.63 9.69 -2.63
CA ALA A 134 -20.32 10.57 -1.71
C ALA A 134 -20.50 9.85 -0.36
N THR A 135 -20.04 10.48 0.72
CA THR A 135 -20.16 9.96 2.07
C THR A 135 -20.85 10.96 3.00
N PRO A 136 -21.69 10.51 3.94
CA PRO A 136 -22.23 11.39 4.97
C PRO A 136 -21.09 12.05 5.76
N ALA A 137 -21.17 13.36 5.96
CA ALA A 137 -20.32 14.13 6.85
C ALA A 137 -21.17 14.69 8.00
N GLY A 138 -20.54 15.02 9.13
CA GLY A 138 -21.24 15.40 10.37
C GLY A 138 -22.38 16.42 10.19
N ALA A 139 -23.33 16.42 11.12
CA ALA A 139 -24.50 17.32 11.13
C ALA A 139 -25.36 17.30 9.85
N GLY A 140 -25.31 16.23 9.04
CA GLY A 140 -26.08 16.10 7.81
C GLY A 140 -25.39 16.64 6.56
N GLY A 141 -24.11 17.00 6.64
CA GLY A 141 -23.31 17.35 5.47
C GLY A 141 -22.94 16.15 4.61
N VAL A 142 -22.27 16.40 3.48
CA VAL A 142 -21.83 15.36 2.54
C VAL A 142 -20.41 15.68 2.05
N LEU A 143 -19.52 14.71 2.14
CA LEU A 143 -18.19 14.74 1.52
C LEU A 143 -18.26 14.01 0.17
N VAL A 144 -17.92 14.71 -0.90
CA VAL A 144 -17.82 14.14 -2.25
C VAL A 144 -16.36 14.12 -2.67
N VAL A 145 -15.87 12.95 -3.03
CA VAL A 145 -14.56 12.74 -3.64
C VAL A 145 -14.78 12.42 -5.11
N VAL A 146 -14.10 13.14 -6.00
CA VAL A 146 -14.13 12.92 -7.45
C VAL A 146 -12.74 12.55 -7.93
N GLY A 147 -12.64 11.51 -8.75
CA GLY A 147 -11.37 11.07 -9.30
C GLY A 147 -11.50 10.64 -10.75
N ASP A 148 -10.44 10.83 -11.53
CA ASP A 148 -10.35 10.40 -12.93
C ASP A 148 -9.85 8.96 -13.00
N VAL A 149 -10.72 8.02 -13.39
CA VAL A 149 -10.43 6.58 -13.52
C VAL A 149 -10.27 6.16 -14.98
N THR A 150 -10.01 7.11 -15.89
CA THR A 150 -9.88 6.84 -17.33
C THR A 150 -8.78 5.82 -17.64
N GLU A 151 -7.63 5.91 -16.98
CA GLU A 151 -6.52 4.97 -17.21
C GLU A 151 -6.83 3.57 -16.67
N ALA A 152 -7.42 3.48 -15.49
CA ALA A 152 -7.83 2.21 -14.89
C ALA A 152 -8.86 1.47 -15.77
N ARG A 153 -9.85 2.20 -16.31
CA ARG A 153 -10.85 1.65 -17.22
C ARG A 153 -10.28 1.13 -18.54
N ARG A 154 -9.18 1.71 -19.03
CA ARG A 154 -8.55 1.32 -20.32
C ARG A 154 -7.87 -0.05 -20.26
N ILE A 155 -7.51 -0.54 -19.08
CA ILE A 155 -6.83 -1.84 -18.90
C ILE A 155 -7.82 -3.02 -18.89
N GLU A 156 -9.08 -2.77 -18.54
CA GLU A 156 -10.12 -3.81 -18.44
C GLU A 156 -10.80 -4.16 -19.78
N THR A 157 -10.46 -3.45 -20.87
CA THR A 157 -11.03 -3.66 -22.22
C THR A 157 -10.02 -4.31 -23.15
#